data_AF-A0A1Q8YJX6-F1
#
_entry.id   AF-A0A1Q8YJX6-F1
#
_cell.length_a   1.000
_cell.length_b   1.000
_cell.length_c   1.000
_cell.angle_alpha   90.00
_cell.angle_beta   90.00
_cell.angle_gamma   90.00
#
_symmetry.space_group_name_H-M   'P 1'
#
loop_
_entity.id
_entity.type
_entity.pdbx_description
1 polymer ?
#
loop_
_entity_poly.entity_id
_entity_poly.type
_entity_poly.pdbx_seq_one_letter_code
_entity_poly.pdbx_strand_id
1 'polypeptide(L)'
;MIDGLIAGRLIGDPEQRVGKAESRFVVAKVRAPSSDGENLMVNVIAFDEAVGQALLALRDGDSVALAGSLTPKAWTDKQGNVKPALDLIAQRVVSAYPG
;
A
#
# COMPACT_ATOMS: atom_id res chain seq x y z
N MET A 1 4.36 16.41 0.63
CA MET A 1 3.84 15.14 0.07
C MET A 1 4.83 14.71 -0.99
N ILE A 2 5.31 13.47 -0.94
CA ILE A 2 6.28 12.94 -1.90
C ILE A 2 5.48 12.13 -2.90
N ASP A 3 5.57 12.41 -4.20
CA ASP A 3 5.05 11.49 -5.20
C ASP A 3 6.06 10.37 -5.42
N GLY A 4 5.60 9.13 -5.50
CA GLY A 4 6.51 8.00 -5.56
C GLY A 4 5.89 6.74 -6.14
N LEU A 5 6.80 5.86 -6.57
CA LEU A 5 6.50 4.51 -7.03
C LEU A 5 7.11 3.52 -6.03
N ILE A 6 6.30 2.57 -5.56
CA ILE A 6 6.77 1.44 -4.77
C ILE A 6 6.54 0.14 -5.52
N ALA A 7 7.36 -0.87 -5.22
CA ALA A 7 7.12 -2.25 -5.62
C ALA A 7 7.38 -3.16 -4.43
N GLY A 8 6.58 -4.22 -4.30
CA GLY A 8 6.69 -5.13 -3.17
C GLY A 8 5.68 -6.26 -3.27
N ARG A 9 5.40 -6.89 -2.12
CA ARG A 9 4.41 -7.96 -2.01
C ARG A 9 3.34 -7.61 -0.98
N LEU A 10 2.10 -8.03 -1.25
CA LEU A 10 1.01 -7.88 -0.30
C LEU A 10 1.27 -8.70 0.98
N ILE A 11 0.84 -8.15 2.10
CA ILE A 11 0.75 -8.84 3.40
C ILE A 11 -0.73 -8.86 3.79
N GLY A 12 -1.33 -10.04 3.71
CA GLY A 12 -2.77 -10.24 3.80
C GLY A 12 -3.51 -9.80 2.53
N ASP A 13 -4.78 -10.21 2.45
CA ASP A 13 -5.65 -9.82 1.35
C ASP A 13 -6.05 -8.34 1.47
N PRO A 14 -6.18 -7.59 0.35
CA PRO A 14 -6.74 -6.25 0.36
C PRO A 14 -8.19 -6.24 0.82
N GLU A 15 -8.58 -5.22 1.57
CA GLU A 15 -9.90 -5.13 2.20
C GLU A 15 -10.64 -3.88 1.73
N GLN A 16 -11.90 -4.04 1.28
CA GLN A 16 -12.79 -2.90 1.08
C GLN A 16 -13.37 -2.44 2.43
N ARG A 17 -13.34 -1.13 2.67
CA ARG A 17 -13.90 -0.48 3.85
C ARG A 17 -14.88 0.61 3.46
N VAL A 18 -15.77 0.94 4.40
CA VAL A 18 -16.73 2.05 4.29
C VAL A 18 -16.31 3.15 5.25
N GLY A 19 -16.16 4.35 4.72
CA GLY A 19 -15.78 5.56 5.44
C GLY A 19 -16.99 6.43 5.79
N LYS A 20 -16.71 7.71 6.03
CA LYS A 20 -17.77 8.72 6.27
C LYS A 20 -18.59 8.92 5.00
N ALA A 21 -19.86 9.28 5.17
CA ALA A 21 -20.81 9.52 4.08
C ALA A 21 -20.85 8.36 3.07
N GLU A 22 -20.74 7.12 3.56
CA GLU A 22 -20.81 5.88 2.75
C GLU A 22 -19.74 5.76 1.65
N SER A 23 -18.67 6.56 1.72
CA SER A 23 -17.53 6.45 0.81
C SER A 23 -16.87 5.07 0.93
N ARG A 24 -16.57 4.43 -0.21
CA ARG A 24 -15.86 3.15 -0.24
C ARG A 24 -14.40 3.39 -0.59
N PHE A 25 -13.51 2.69 0.10
CA PHE A 25 -12.08 2.72 -0.18
C PHE A 25 -11.48 1.35 0.10
N VAL A 26 -10.34 1.05 -0.53
CA VAL A 26 -9.62 -0.19 -0.31
C VAL A 26 -8.37 0.10 0.51
N VAL A 27 -8.09 -0.77 1.47
CA VAL A 27 -6.83 -0.78 2.20
C VAL A 27 -6.03 -2.02 1.86
N ALA A 28 -4.72 -1.86 1.82
CA ALA A 28 -3.78 -2.96 1.64
C ALA A 28 -2.51 -2.68 2.43
N LYS A 29 -1.66 -3.68 2.55
CA LYS A 29 -0.37 -3.56 3.21
C LYS A 29 0.69 -4.21 2.34
N VAL A 30 1.76 -3.49 2.06
CA VAL A 30 2.82 -3.94 1.16
C VAL A 30 4.13 -4.02 1.93
N ARG A 31 4.82 -5.15 1.78
CA ARG A 31 6.22 -5.31 2.14
C ARG A 31 7.08 -4.84 0.98
N ALA A 32 7.73 -3.68 1.11
CA ALA A 32 8.65 -3.16 0.12
C ALA A 32 10.11 -3.43 0.56
N PRO A 33 10.94 -4.08 -0.28
CA PRO A 33 12.35 -4.29 0.06
C PRO A 33 13.12 -2.96 0.04
N SER A 34 14.00 -2.78 1.03
CA SER A 34 14.94 -1.65 1.11
C SER A 34 16.38 -2.12 0.82
N SER A 35 17.25 -1.18 0.44
CA SER A 35 18.64 -1.44 0.04
C SER A 35 19.54 -1.97 1.16
N ASP A 36 19.13 -1.78 2.41
CA ASP A 36 19.81 -2.29 3.62
C ASP A 36 19.37 -3.71 4.00
N GLY A 37 18.50 -4.33 3.20
CA GLY A 37 17.98 -5.67 3.47
C GLY A 37 16.82 -5.70 4.48
N GLU A 38 16.46 -4.56 5.07
CA GLU A 38 15.22 -4.44 5.82
C GLU A 38 14.02 -4.29 4.87
N ASN A 39 12.85 -4.69 5.33
CA ASN A 39 11.61 -4.46 4.60
C ASN A 39 10.87 -3.28 5.20
N LEU A 40 10.52 -2.31 4.37
CA LEU A 40 9.67 -1.20 4.76
C LEU A 40 8.21 -1.61 4.64
N MET A 41 7.45 -1.35 5.70
CA MET A 41 6.01 -1.53 5.67
C MET A 41 5.37 -0.31 5.01
N VAL A 42 4.55 -0.55 3.99
CA VAL A 42 3.73 0.49 3.37
C VAL A 42 2.24 0.20 3.61
N ASN A 43 1.56 1.09 4.31
CA ASN A 43 0.10 1.06 4.41
C ASN A 43 -0.47 1.75 3.18
N VAL A 44 -1.33 1.07 2.45
CA VAL A 44 -1.90 1.56 1.19
C VAL A 44 -3.37 1.87 1.39
N ILE A 45 -3.81 3.00 0.87
CA ILE A 45 -5.22 3.37 0.76
C ILE A 45 -5.50 3.75 -0.69
N ALA A 46 -6.52 3.15 -1.30
CA ALA A 46 -7.02 3.51 -2.62
C ALA A 46 -8.44 4.04 -2.50
N PHE A 47 -8.62 5.31 -2.88
CA PHE A 47 -9.94 5.95 -2.98
C PHE A 47 -10.52 5.85 -4.40
N ASP A 48 -9.66 5.68 -5.41
CA ASP A 48 -10.09 5.46 -6.79
C ASP A 48 -10.65 4.05 -6.94
N GLU A 49 -11.82 3.93 -7.56
CA GLU A 49 -12.53 2.66 -7.70
C GLU A 49 -11.76 1.65 -8.55
N ALA A 50 -11.15 2.07 -9.66
CA ALA A 50 -10.41 1.17 -10.54
C ALA A 50 -9.14 0.65 -9.87
N VAL A 51 -8.42 1.52 -9.13
CA VAL A 51 -7.27 1.11 -8.31
C VAL A 51 -7.71 0.16 -7.21
N GLY A 52 -8.84 0.44 -6.55
CA GLY A 52 -9.41 -0.43 -5.53
C GLY A 52 -9.76 -1.82 -6.07
N GLN A 53 -10.45 -1.91 -7.20
CA GLN A 53 -10.79 -3.19 -7.83
C GLN A 53 -9.55 -3.98 -8.24
N ALA A 54 -8.54 -3.31 -8.80
CA ALA A 54 -7.27 -3.95 -9.15
C ALA A 54 -6.57 -4.53 -7.92
N LEU A 55 -6.60 -3.83 -6.78
CA LEU A 55 -6.08 -4.36 -5.52
C LEU A 55 -6.90 -5.56 -5.01
N LEU A 56 -8.22 -5.47 -5.01
CA LEU A 56 -9.11 -6.55 -4.54
C LEU A 56 -9.02 -7.84 -5.40
N ALA A 57 -8.51 -7.73 -6.63
CA ALA A 57 -8.23 -8.88 -7.49
C ALA A 57 -6.98 -9.67 -7.07
N LEU A 58 -6.09 -9.06 -6.28
CA LEU A 58 -4.86 -9.69 -5.77
C LEU A 58 -5.12 -10.43 -4.45
N ARG A 59 -4.15 -11.25 -4.05
CA ARG A 59 -4.14 -12.03 -2.81
C ARG A 59 -2.86 -11.81 -2.01
N ASP A 60 -2.88 -12.25 -0.75
CA ASP A 60 -1.68 -12.29 0.09
C ASP A 60 -0.48 -12.90 -0.66
N GLY A 61 0.67 -12.23 -0.56
CA GLY A 61 1.91 -12.64 -1.20
C GLY A 61 2.06 -12.25 -2.68
N ASP A 62 1.00 -11.79 -3.36
CA ASP A 62 1.10 -11.31 -4.75
C ASP A 62 2.03 -10.10 -4.85
N SER A 63 2.75 -10.03 -5.96
CA SER A 63 3.60 -8.89 -6.28
C SER A 63 2.76 -7.74 -6.81
N VAL A 64 3.06 -6.52 -6.37
CA VAL A 64 2.33 -5.31 -6.78
C VAL A 64 3.29 -4.13 -6.89
N ALA A 65 3.05 -3.27 -7.88
CA ALA A 65 3.67 -1.96 -7.98
C ALA A 65 2.60 -0.87 -7.98
N LEU A 66 2.81 0.18 -7.19
CA LEU A 66 1.82 1.22 -6.94
C LEU A 66 2.48 2.60 -7.01
N ALA A 67 1.81 3.54 -7.66
CA ALA A 67 2.22 4.93 -7.69
C ALA A 67 1.21 5.84 -6.98
N GLY A 68 1.73 6.87 -6.33
CA GLY A 68 0.94 7.93 -5.74
C GLY A 68 1.65 8.65 -4.59
N SER A 69 0.85 9.28 -3.74
CA SER A 69 1.34 10.14 -2.67
C SER A 69 1.83 9.36 -1.47
N LEU A 70 3.12 9.48 -1.16
CA LEU A 70 3.79 8.93 0.02
C LEU A 70 3.90 9.94 1.16
N THR A 71 3.68 9.44 2.38
CA THR A 71 3.95 10.13 3.64
C THR A 71 4.84 9.26 4.53
N PRO A 72 6.07 9.70 4.88
CA PRO A 72 6.90 9.06 5.88
C PRO A 72 6.23 9.01 7.25
N LYS A 73 6.34 7.86 7.91
CA LYS A 73 5.84 7.61 9.26
C LYS A 73 6.88 6.84 10.07
N ALA A 74 6.70 6.91 11.38
CA ALA A 74 7.30 6.00 12.33
C ALA A 74 6.17 5.35 13.14
N TRP A 75 6.31 4.06 13.43
CA TRP A 75 5.39 3.34 14.31
C TRP A 75 6.19 2.63 15.39
N THR A 76 5.59 2.48 16.56
CA THR A 76 6.20 1.76 17.67
C THR A 76 5.61 0.36 17.70
N ASP A 77 6.48 -0.66 17.67
CA ASP A 77 6.04 -2.04 17.80
C ASP A 77 5.62 -2.38 19.24
N LYS A 78 5.11 -3.60 19.44
CA LYS A 78 4.67 -4.06 20.78
C LYS A 78 5.82 -4.14 21.80
N GLN A 79 7.07 -4.14 21.35
CA GLN A 79 8.27 -4.20 22.18
C GLN A 79 8.83 -2.81 22.48
N GLY A 80 8.21 -1.75 21.97
CA GLY A 80 8.66 -0.37 22.15
C GLY A 80 9.68 0.11 21.12
N ASN A 81 10.02 -0.70 20.12
CA ASN A 81 10.97 -0.28 19.08
C ASN A 81 10.27 0.62 18.07
N VAL A 82 10.89 1.76 17.77
CA VAL A 82 10.44 2.66 16.71
C VAL A 82 10.93 2.12 15.37
N LYS A 83 10.01 1.91 14.43
CA LYS A 83 10.28 1.40 13.09
C LYS A 83 9.77 2.37 12.02
N PRO A 84 10.50 2.53 10.90
CA PRO A 84 10.02 3.34 9.79
C PRO A 84 8.84 2.67 9.09
N ALA A 85 7.96 3.49 8.50
CA ALA A 85 6.88 3.06 7.62
C ALA A 85 6.54 4.16 6.61
N LEU A 86 5.75 3.79 5.61
CA LEU A 86 5.12 4.74 4.69
C LEU A 86 3.61 4.55 4.71
N ASP A 87 2.88 5.65 4.60
CA ASP A 87 1.51 5.61 4.11
C ASP A 87 1.50 6.04 2.64
N LEU A 88 0.79 5.29 1.81
CA LEU A 88 0.61 5.55 0.38
C LEU A 88 -0.89 5.75 0.09
N ILE A 89 -1.23 6.90 -0.48
CA ILE A 89 -2.51 7.07 -1.18
C ILE A 89 -2.28 6.66 -2.63
N ALA A 90 -2.73 5.46 -2.99
CA ALA A 90 -2.51 4.88 -4.31
C ALA A 90 -3.42 5.55 -5.34
N GLN A 91 -2.80 5.99 -6.43
CA GLN A 91 -3.47 6.61 -7.58
C GLN A 91 -3.38 5.74 -8.83
N ARG A 92 -2.41 4.82 -8.89
CA ARG A 92 -2.24 3.86 -9.99
C ARG A 92 -1.72 2.53 -9.48
N VAL A 93 -2.23 1.44 -10.06
CA VAL A 93 -1.54 0.15 -10.10
C VAL A 93 -0.67 0.13 -11.34
N VAL A 94 0.61 -0.19 -11.19
CA VAL A 94 1.57 -0.21 -12.30
C VAL A 94 1.79 -1.65 -12.72
N SER A 95 1.49 -1.94 -13.99
CA SER A 95 1.72 -3.23 -14.62
C SER A 95 2.76 -3.08 -15.72
N ALA A 96 3.53 -4.14 -15.97
CA ALA A 96 4.40 -4.22 -17.15
C ALA A 96 3.61 -4.44 -18.45
N TYR A 97 2.32 -4.79 -18.35
CA TYR A 97 1.44 -5.03 -19.49
C TYR A 97 0.38 -3.92 -19.58
N PRO A 98 -0.03 -3.51 -20.80
CA PRO A 98 -1.13 -2.57 -20.97
C PRO A 98 -2.41 -3.10 -20.32
N GLY A 99 -3.17 -2.20 -19.67
CA GLY A 99 -4.48 -2.47 -19.08
C GLY A 99 -5.62 -2.29 -20.07
#